data_AF-T5K1W2-F1
#
_entry.id   AF-T5K1W2-F1
#
_cell.length_a   1.000
_cell.length_b   1.000
_cell.length_c   1.000
_cell.angle_alpha   90.00
_cell.angle_beta   90.00
_cell.angle_gamma   90.00
#
_symmetry.space_group_name_H-M   'P 1'
#
loop_
_entity.id
_entity.type
_entity.pdbx_description
1 polymer ?
#
loop_
_entity_poly.entity_id
_entity_poly.type
_entity_poly.pdbx_seq_one_letter_code
_entity_poly.pdbx_strand_id
1 'polypeptide(L)'
;MTVGTAPPMSDAEKDIDTPEARAEAVRALEAEFSELITHFRRVITENAHRVSPGLLPGGYKIFTTIARCERVTVSTLSERMLMDKGQVSRTVRELEELGLIERTADPADGRSSLLELTPLGTERLSAARLPQEGLLLRTLEQWSLTDIGNLTRLLHALASGVTPGSTAAD
;
A
#
# COMPACT_ATOMS: atom_id res chain seq x y z
N MET A 1 -20.42 14.07 12.44
CA MET A 1 -21.58 13.75 11.58
C MET A 1 -21.59 14.79 10.48
N THR A 2 -20.92 14.48 9.37
CA THR A 2 -20.96 15.26 8.13
C THR A 2 -20.99 14.21 7.04
N VAL A 3 -22.19 13.95 6.53
CA VAL A 3 -22.42 13.00 5.44
C VAL A 3 -21.90 13.66 4.17
N GLY A 4 -20.79 13.15 3.65
CA GLY A 4 -20.30 13.51 2.32
C GLY A 4 -21.22 12.86 1.29
N THR A 5 -22.22 13.59 0.85
CA THR A 5 -23.05 13.24 -0.31
C THR A 5 -22.12 13.12 -1.52
N ALA A 6 -21.99 11.92 -2.08
CA ALA A 6 -21.38 11.74 -3.39
C ALA A 6 -22.12 12.65 -4.39
N PRO A 7 -21.43 13.48 -5.17
CA PRO A 7 -22.08 14.40 -6.10
C PRO A 7 -22.88 13.59 -7.13
N PRO A 8 -24.11 14.05 -7.50
CA PRO A 8 -24.86 13.42 -8.56
C PRO A 8 -24.10 13.57 -9.88
N MET A 9 -23.73 12.45 -10.51
CA MET A 9 -23.22 12.46 -11.88
C MET A 9 -24.38 12.81 -12.81
N SER A 10 -24.54 14.11 -13.09
CA SER A 10 -25.41 14.61 -14.15
C SER A 10 -24.73 14.40 -15.48
N ASP A 11 -25.40 13.67 -16.37
CA ASP A 11 -25.03 13.57 -17.78
C ASP A 11 -25.03 14.95 -18.47
N ALA A 12 -24.07 15.10 -19.38
CA ALA A 12 -24.05 16.02 -20.52
C ALA A 12 -23.74 17.52 -20.29
N GLU A 13 -22.49 17.83 -19.99
CA GLU A 13 -21.79 18.92 -20.68
C GLU A 13 -20.63 18.29 -21.47
N LYS A 14 -20.61 18.51 -22.79
CA LYS A 14 -19.48 18.08 -23.63
C LYS A 14 -18.23 18.78 -23.10
N ASP A 15 -17.37 17.98 -22.48
CA ASP A 15 -16.05 18.37 -21.99
C ASP A 15 -15.29 19.03 -23.13
N ILE A 16 -15.21 20.37 -23.12
CA ILE A 16 -14.30 21.06 -24.04
C ILE A 16 -12.93 20.79 -23.46
N ASP A 17 -12.21 19.85 -24.09
CA ASP A 17 -10.82 19.51 -23.78
C ASP A 17 -9.90 20.71 -24.09
N THR A 18 -9.99 21.72 -23.22
CA THR A 18 -9.10 22.86 -23.22
C THR A 18 -7.90 22.54 -22.33
N PRO A 19 -6.70 23.08 -22.64
CA PRO A 19 -5.55 22.94 -21.77
C PRO A 19 -5.82 23.38 -20.31
N GLU A 20 -6.67 24.40 -20.13
CA GLU A 20 -7.05 24.94 -18.82
C GLU A 20 -7.96 23.98 -18.04
N ALA A 21 -9.03 23.47 -18.67
CA ALA A 21 -9.92 22.49 -18.05
C ALA A 21 -9.19 21.20 -17.69
N ARG A 22 -8.30 20.74 -18.57
CA ARG A 22 -7.43 19.57 -18.33
C ARG A 22 -6.50 19.79 -17.13
N ALA A 23 -5.84 20.96 -17.05
CA ALA A 23 -4.96 21.26 -15.93
C ALA A 23 -5.72 21.34 -14.60
N GLU A 24 -6.95 21.86 -14.60
CA GLU A 24 -7.80 21.90 -13.41
C GLU A 24 -8.23 20.49 -12.97
N ALA A 25 -8.68 19.65 -13.91
CA ALA A 25 -9.02 18.25 -13.61
C ALA A 25 -7.84 17.47 -13.02
N VAL A 26 -6.61 17.69 -13.53
CA VAL A 26 -5.39 17.08 -12.99
C VAL A 26 -5.09 17.58 -11.57
N ARG A 27 -5.21 18.89 -11.31
CA ARG A 27 -5.00 19.44 -9.95
C ARG A 27 -5.99 18.88 -8.94
N ALA A 28 -7.27 18.77 -9.31
CA ALA A 28 -8.28 18.16 -8.46
C ALA A 28 -7.91 16.71 -8.13
N LEU A 29 -7.46 15.94 -9.13
CA LEU A 29 -6.99 14.57 -8.93
C LEU A 29 -5.77 14.50 -7.99
N GLU A 30 -4.79 15.41 -8.14
CA GLU A 30 -3.62 15.48 -7.26
C GLU A 30 -3.99 15.77 -5.79
N ALA A 31 -5.00 16.61 -5.57
CA ALA A 31 -5.52 16.89 -4.23
C ALA A 31 -6.14 15.64 -3.60
N GLU A 32 -6.98 14.91 -4.34
CA GLU A 32 -7.58 13.66 -3.88
C GLU A 32 -6.51 12.58 -3.59
N PHE A 33 -5.45 12.48 -4.40
CA PHE A 33 -4.31 11.61 -4.12
C PHE A 33 -3.59 11.98 -2.83
N SER A 34 -3.43 13.28 -2.58
CA SER A 34 -2.76 13.76 -1.37
C SER A 34 -3.54 13.42 -0.10
N GLU A 35 -4.87 13.55 -0.14
CA GLU A 35 -5.76 13.11 0.93
C GLU A 35 -5.70 11.59 1.13
N LEU A 36 -5.74 10.82 0.04
CA LEU A 36 -5.63 9.36 0.09
C LEU A 36 -4.28 8.92 0.71
N ILE A 37 -3.17 9.52 0.31
CA ILE A 37 -1.84 9.26 0.86
C ILE A 37 -1.80 9.58 2.36
N THR A 38 -2.41 10.70 2.77
CA THR A 38 -2.48 11.10 4.18
C THR A 38 -3.26 10.08 5.00
N HIS A 39 -4.39 9.60 4.47
CA HIS A 39 -5.18 8.53 5.08
C HIS A 39 -4.37 7.23 5.21
N PHE A 40 -3.71 6.79 4.12
CA PHE A 40 -2.87 5.60 4.15
C PHE A 40 -1.72 5.72 5.15
N ARG A 41 -1.06 6.88 5.24
CA ARG A 41 0.01 7.12 6.22
C ARG A 41 -0.49 6.93 7.65
N ARG A 42 -1.67 7.44 7.98
CA ARG A 42 -2.28 7.25 9.31
C ARG A 42 -2.52 5.77 9.61
N VAL A 43 -3.06 5.04 8.64
CA VAL A 43 -3.28 3.59 8.72
C VAL A 43 -1.98 2.83 8.96
N ILE A 44 -0.92 3.14 8.20
CA ILE A 44 0.38 2.49 8.34
C ILE A 44 0.99 2.76 9.72
N THR A 45 0.94 4.00 10.20
CA THR A 45 1.46 4.36 11.53
C THR A 45 0.73 3.61 12.64
N GLU A 46 -0.59 3.55 12.56
CA GLU A 46 -1.41 2.82 13.54
C GLU A 46 -1.10 1.31 13.50
N ASN A 47 -0.95 0.72 12.32
CA ASN A 47 -0.60 -0.69 12.20
C ASN A 47 0.80 -0.99 12.72
N ALA A 48 1.76 -0.10 12.46
CA ALA A 48 3.11 -0.23 12.99
C ALA A 48 3.07 -0.30 14.52
N HIS A 49 2.34 0.63 15.15
CA HIS A 49 2.15 0.65 16.60
C HIS A 49 1.48 -0.61 17.15
N ARG A 50 0.49 -1.16 16.43
CA ARG A 50 -0.19 -2.42 16.81
C ARG A 50 0.70 -3.65 16.69
N VAL A 51 1.57 -3.72 15.67
CA VAL A 51 2.55 -4.80 15.54
C VAL A 51 3.56 -4.74 16.67
N SER A 52 4.10 -3.56 16.96
CA SER A 52 4.94 -3.36 18.14
C SER A 52 4.95 -1.90 18.55
N PRO A 53 4.75 -1.58 19.85
CA PRO A 53 4.94 -0.23 20.34
C PRO A 53 6.33 0.31 19.97
N GLY A 54 6.36 1.50 19.38
CA GLY A 54 7.60 2.14 18.93
C GLY A 54 8.06 1.77 17.51
N LEU A 55 7.45 0.77 16.87
CA LEU A 55 7.80 0.42 15.49
C LEU A 55 7.46 1.58 14.55
N LEU A 56 8.45 2.00 13.77
CA LEU A 56 8.28 3.09 12.81
C LEU A 56 7.55 2.62 11.54
N PRO A 57 6.85 3.52 10.83
CA PRO A 57 6.18 3.21 9.55
C PRO A 57 7.07 2.51 8.52
N GLY A 58 8.35 2.91 8.44
CA GLY A 58 9.33 2.28 7.56
C GLY A 58 9.63 0.83 7.94
N GLY A 59 9.72 0.52 9.24
CA GLY A 59 9.90 -0.83 9.73
C GLY A 59 8.69 -1.72 9.48
N TYR A 60 7.49 -1.18 9.65
CA TYR A 60 6.27 -1.87 9.26
C TYR A 60 6.23 -2.18 7.74
N LYS A 61 6.71 -1.27 6.89
CA LYS A 61 6.81 -1.52 5.44
C LYS A 61 7.78 -2.66 5.12
N ILE A 62 8.95 -2.72 5.76
CA ILE A 62 9.90 -3.82 5.59
C ILE A 62 9.27 -5.13 6.07
N PHE A 63 8.70 -5.14 7.27
CA PHE A 63 8.05 -6.30 7.87
C PHE A 63 6.94 -6.88 6.99
N THR A 64 6.04 -6.03 6.47
CA THR A 64 4.96 -6.46 5.57
C THR A 64 5.46 -6.90 4.19
N THR A 65 6.64 -6.44 3.76
CA THR A 65 7.27 -6.89 2.52
C THR A 65 7.85 -8.29 2.70
N ILE A 66 8.51 -8.57 3.84
CA ILE A 66 8.96 -9.92 4.20
C ILE A 66 7.76 -10.87 4.25
N ALA A 67 6.66 -10.47 4.90
CA ALA A 67 5.45 -11.29 4.96
C ALA A 67 4.83 -11.64 3.59
N ARG A 68 5.06 -10.82 2.56
CA ARG A 68 4.57 -11.06 1.19
C ARG A 68 5.52 -11.88 0.35
N CYS A 69 6.80 -11.90 0.71
CA CYS A 69 7.84 -12.62 0.01
C CYS A 69 8.30 -13.73 0.94
N GLU A 70 7.66 -14.91 0.87
CA GLU A 70 7.89 -16.04 1.78
C GLU A 70 9.37 -16.29 2.10
N ARG A 71 10.28 -16.03 1.13
CA ARG A 71 11.73 -16.04 1.32
C ARG A 71 12.37 -14.83 0.64
N VAL A 72 12.99 -13.94 1.40
CA VAL A 72 13.68 -12.75 0.87
C VAL A 72 14.98 -12.42 1.61
N THR A 73 15.99 -11.92 0.91
CA THR A 73 17.25 -11.47 1.51
C THR A 73 17.25 -9.95 1.76
N VAL A 74 18.14 -9.48 2.63
CA VAL A 74 18.36 -8.03 2.85
C VAL A 74 18.73 -7.30 1.56
N SER A 75 19.53 -7.92 0.69
CA SER A 75 19.94 -7.34 -0.59
C SER A 75 18.72 -7.15 -1.50
N THR A 76 17.90 -8.19 -1.65
CA THR A 76 16.67 -8.15 -2.44
C THR A 76 15.64 -7.15 -1.89
N LEU A 77 15.51 -7.04 -0.57
CA LEU A 77 14.67 -6.01 0.06
C LEU A 77 15.16 -4.61 -0.27
N SER A 78 16.47 -4.38 -0.18
CA SER A 78 17.08 -3.07 -0.48
C SER A 78 16.80 -2.63 -1.91
N GLU A 79 16.98 -3.54 -2.87
CA GLU A 79 16.69 -3.31 -4.29
C GLU A 79 15.20 -3.04 -4.54
N ARG A 80 14.31 -3.90 -4.01
CA ARG A 80 12.86 -3.77 -4.23
C ARG A 80 12.27 -2.52 -3.59
N MET A 81 12.81 -2.10 -2.44
CA MET A 81 12.28 -0.97 -1.69
C MET A 81 12.98 0.34 -2.03
N LEU A 82 14.01 0.32 -2.89
CA LEU A 82 14.89 1.45 -3.20
C LEU A 82 15.43 2.09 -1.91
N MET A 83 15.87 1.25 -0.97
CA MET A 83 16.37 1.66 0.35
C MET A 83 17.85 1.31 0.49
N ASP A 84 18.58 2.11 1.26
CA ASP A 84 19.98 1.82 1.60
C ASP A 84 20.09 0.50 2.40
N LYS A 85 21.09 -0.31 2.05
CA LYS A 85 21.34 -1.62 2.66
C LYS A 85 21.60 -1.51 4.17
N GLY A 86 22.27 -0.45 4.62
CA GLY A 86 22.49 -0.18 6.04
C GLY A 86 21.21 0.16 6.79
N GLN A 87 20.28 0.90 6.17
CA GLN A 87 18.96 1.16 6.73
C GLN A 87 18.11 -0.13 6.83
N VAL A 88 18.07 -0.92 5.75
CA VAL A 88 17.34 -2.20 5.76
C VAL A 88 17.94 -3.14 6.80
N SER A 89 19.26 -3.30 6.85
CA SER A 89 19.94 -4.18 7.81
C SER A 89 19.65 -3.82 9.27
N ARG A 90 19.68 -2.51 9.62
CA ARG A 90 19.32 -2.03 10.96
C ARG A 90 17.87 -2.36 11.32
N THR A 91 16.96 -2.12 10.39
CA THR A 91 15.53 -2.36 10.62
C THR A 91 15.22 -3.85 10.75
N VAL A 92 15.87 -4.69 9.94
CA VAL A 92 15.76 -6.14 10.04
C VAL A 92 16.26 -6.62 11.41
N ARG A 93 17.39 -6.08 11.89
CA ARG A 93 17.88 -6.39 13.26
C ARG A 93 16.86 -6.01 14.33
N GLU A 94 16.26 -4.83 14.25
CA GLU A 94 15.21 -4.40 15.19
C GLU A 94 14.02 -5.36 15.17
N LEU A 95 13.57 -5.79 13.98
CA LEU A 95 12.48 -6.76 13.85
C LEU A 95 12.82 -8.14 14.41
N GLU A 96 14.09 -8.57 14.30
CA GLU A 96 14.61 -9.80 14.92
C GLU A 96 14.66 -9.69 16.45
N GLU A 97 15.15 -8.56 16.98
CA GLU A 97 15.18 -8.27 18.42
C GLU A 97 13.78 -8.23 19.03
N LEU A 98 12.79 -7.78 18.27
CA LEU A 98 11.36 -7.83 18.63
C LEU A 98 10.74 -9.24 18.49
N GLY A 99 11.49 -10.23 17.97
CA GLY A 99 11.04 -11.59 17.76
C GLY A 99 10.00 -11.74 16.64
N LEU A 100 9.88 -10.75 15.75
CA LEU A 100 8.86 -10.71 14.70
C LEU A 100 9.31 -11.44 13.42
N ILE A 101 10.62 -11.53 13.19
CA ILE A 101 11.21 -12.25 12.07
C ILE A 101 12.38 -13.09 12.54
N GLU A 102 12.79 -14.05 11.72
CA GLU A 102 13.99 -14.84 11.92
C GLU A 102 14.85 -14.89 10.65
N ARG A 103 16.15 -15.14 10.85
CA ARG A 103 17.13 -15.35 9.79
C ARG A 103 17.54 -16.80 9.70
N THR A 104 17.51 -17.33 8.49
CA THR A 104 18.13 -18.62 8.17
C THR A 104 19.22 -18.42 7.13
N ALA A 105 20.28 -19.22 7.18
CA ALA A 105 21.30 -19.22 6.13
C ALA A 105 20.65 -19.55 4.78
N ASP A 106 20.98 -18.80 3.74
CA ASP A 106 20.48 -19.12 2.40
C ASP A 106 21.22 -20.37 1.88
N PRO A 107 20.50 -21.47 1.56
CA PRO A 107 21.11 -22.68 1.01
C PRO A 107 21.80 -22.46 -0.35
N ALA A 108 21.40 -21.42 -1.11
CA ALA A 108 21.98 -21.09 -2.40
C ALA A 108 23.21 -20.18 -2.30
N ASP A 109 23.30 -19.36 -1.25
CA ASP A 109 24.44 -18.49 -0.97
C ASP A 109 24.66 -18.34 0.54
N GLY A 110 25.62 -19.09 1.08
CA GLY A 110 25.96 -19.05 2.51
C GLY A 110 26.46 -17.70 3.04
N ARG A 111 26.68 -16.70 2.18
CA ARG A 111 26.99 -15.31 2.58
C ARG A 111 25.73 -14.45 2.77
N SER A 112 24.56 -14.97 2.41
CA SER A 112 23.29 -14.29 2.55
C SER A 112 22.37 -15.02 3.53
N SER A 113 21.36 -14.30 4.01
CA SER A 113 20.36 -14.85 4.93
C SER A 113 18.97 -14.58 4.38
N LEU A 114 18.14 -15.62 4.44
CA LEU A 114 16.71 -15.52 4.17
C LEU A 114 16.02 -14.99 5.42
N LEU A 115 15.04 -14.13 5.19
CA LEU A 115 14.19 -13.52 6.21
C LEU A 115 12.80 -14.10 6.09
N GLU A 116 12.28 -14.60 7.21
CA GLU A 116 10.93 -15.16 7.32
C GLU A 116 10.25 -14.60 8.57
N LEU A 117 8.92 -14.55 8.56
CA LEU A 117 8.15 -14.18 9.76
C LEU A 117 8.15 -15.33 10.76
N THR A 118 8.32 -15.00 12.03
CA THR A 118 8.08 -15.97 13.10
C THR A 118 6.56 -16.20 13.28
N PRO A 119 6.15 -17.22 14.05
CA PRO A 119 4.75 -17.37 14.46
C PRO A 119 4.20 -16.11 15.16
N LEU A 120 5.01 -15.48 16.03
CA LEU A 120 4.67 -14.22 16.70
C LEU A 120 4.48 -13.09 15.68
N GLY A 121 5.39 -12.95 14.71
CA GLY A 121 5.27 -11.96 13.64
C GLY A 121 3.97 -12.13 12.86
N THR A 122 3.64 -13.37 12.50
CA THR A 122 2.41 -13.69 11.75
C THR A 122 1.16 -13.35 12.56
N GLU A 123 1.13 -13.70 13.84
CA GLU A 123 0.03 -13.35 14.75
C GLU A 123 -0.16 -11.84 14.87
N ARG A 124 0.92 -11.10 15.14
CA ARG A 124 0.87 -9.64 15.32
C ARG A 124 0.50 -8.91 14.03
N LEU A 125 0.99 -9.39 12.89
CA LEU A 125 0.62 -8.83 11.60
C LEU A 125 -0.88 -9.01 11.33
N SER A 126 -1.41 -10.19 11.62
CA SER A 126 -2.83 -10.48 11.46
C SER A 126 -3.67 -9.58 12.36
N ALA A 127 -3.31 -9.50 13.65
CA ALA A 127 -4.00 -8.64 14.62
C ALA A 127 -3.96 -7.16 14.23
N ALA A 128 -2.85 -6.67 13.69
CA ALA A 128 -2.72 -5.28 13.24
C ALA A 128 -3.66 -4.97 12.05
N ARG A 129 -3.90 -5.93 11.15
CA ARG A 129 -4.71 -5.77 9.93
C ARG A 129 -6.21 -5.95 10.15
N LEU A 130 -6.64 -6.71 11.17
CA LEU A 130 -8.06 -6.98 11.44
C LEU A 130 -8.97 -5.74 11.41
N PRO A 131 -8.59 -4.58 11.99
CA PRO A 131 -9.47 -3.41 12.00
C PRO A 131 -9.67 -2.76 10.62
N GLN A 132 -8.86 -3.12 9.62
CA GLN A 132 -8.90 -2.57 8.26
C GLN A 132 -9.54 -3.50 7.24
N GLU A 133 -9.56 -4.82 7.47
CA GLU A 133 -10.24 -5.77 6.56
C GLU A 133 -11.73 -5.42 6.39
N GLY A 134 -12.35 -4.80 7.40
CA GLY A 134 -13.70 -4.24 7.30
C GLY A 134 -13.78 -2.77 6.86
N LEU A 135 -12.68 -2.01 6.86
CA LEU A 135 -12.72 -0.57 6.60
C LEU A 135 -13.05 -0.27 5.14
N LEU A 136 -12.38 -0.93 4.19
CA LEU A 136 -12.64 -0.70 2.77
C LEU A 136 -14.07 -1.14 2.40
N LEU A 137 -14.51 -2.28 2.92
CA LEU A 137 -15.88 -2.75 2.77
C LEU A 137 -16.90 -1.75 3.34
N ARG A 138 -16.64 -1.18 4.52
CA ARG A 138 -17.49 -0.15 5.15
C ARG A 138 -17.49 1.17 4.39
N THR A 139 -16.33 1.61 3.89
CA THR A 139 -16.21 2.84 3.09
C THR A 139 -16.96 2.71 1.77
N LEU A 140 -16.90 1.53 1.15
CA LEU A 140 -17.57 1.24 -0.12
C LEU A 140 -18.99 0.69 0.03
N GLU A 141 -19.48 0.52 1.26
CA GLU A 141 -20.79 -0.09 1.54
C GLU A 141 -21.95 0.65 0.85
N GLN A 142 -21.81 1.96 0.72
CA GLN A 142 -22.80 2.84 0.08
C GLN A 142 -22.48 3.14 -1.39
N TRP A 143 -21.39 2.60 -1.94
CA TRP A 143 -21.00 2.81 -3.32
C TRP A 143 -21.75 1.85 -4.24
N SER A 144 -22.12 2.32 -5.43
CA SER A 144 -22.65 1.42 -6.46
C SER A 144 -21.56 0.48 -6.97
N LEU A 145 -21.95 -0.72 -7.43
CA LEU A 145 -21.00 -1.65 -8.06
C LEU A 145 -20.35 -1.04 -9.31
N THR A 146 -21.06 -0.15 -10.02
CA THR A 146 -20.54 0.58 -11.17
C THR A 146 -19.41 1.52 -10.78
N ASP A 147 -19.55 2.27 -9.69
CA ASP A 147 -18.51 3.19 -9.22
C ASP A 147 -17.27 2.44 -8.73
N ILE A 148 -17.48 1.33 -8.01
CA ILE A 148 -16.39 0.44 -7.59
C ILE A 148 -15.63 -0.11 -8.81
N GLY A 149 -16.37 -0.58 -9.83
CA GLY A 149 -15.78 -1.05 -11.08
C GLY A 149 -15.01 0.04 -11.83
N ASN A 150 -15.57 1.25 -11.90
CA ASN A 150 -14.94 2.40 -12.54
C ASN A 150 -13.65 2.81 -11.82
N LEU A 151 -13.69 2.94 -10.50
CA LEU A 151 -12.51 3.28 -9.71
C LEU A 151 -11.42 2.22 -9.88
N THR A 152 -11.79 0.93 -9.86
CA THR A 152 -10.85 -0.18 -10.08
C THR A 152 -10.16 -0.07 -11.44
N ARG A 153 -10.93 0.18 -12.51
CA ARG A 153 -10.41 0.35 -13.88
C ARG A 153 -9.49 1.57 -13.99
N LEU A 154 -9.89 2.71 -13.42
CA LEU A 154 -9.11 3.96 -13.48
C LEU A 154 -7.82 3.86 -12.68
N LEU A 155 -7.85 3.27 -11.48
CA LEU A 155 -6.65 3.02 -10.68
C LEU A 155 -5.68 2.07 -11.40
N HIS A 156 -6.19 1.02 -12.04
CA HIS A 156 -5.36 0.13 -12.84
C HIS A 156 -4.70 0.89 -14.00
N ALA A 157 -5.49 1.63 -14.77
CA ALA A 157 -5.01 2.41 -15.89
C ALA A 157 -3.93 3.42 -15.49
N LEU A 158 -4.12 4.11 -14.37
CA LEU A 158 -3.14 5.03 -13.82
C LEU A 158 -1.86 4.30 -13.35
N ALA A 159 -2.00 3.18 -12.65
CA ALA A 159 -0.87 2.43 -12.11
C ALA A 159 -0.01 1.77 -13.22
N SER A 160 -0.62 1.39 -14.34
CA SER A 160 0.07 0.78 -15.50
C SER A 160 0.40 1.78 -16.62
N GLY A 161 -0.03 3.04 -16.50
CA GLY A 161 0.19 4.08 -17.50
C GLY A 161 -0.58 3.87 -18.82
N VAL A 162 -1.67 3.10 -18.81
CA VAL A 162 -2.49 2.83 -20.00
C VAL A 162 -3.75 3.67 -20.02
N THR A 163 -4.33 3.91 -21.20
CA THR A 163 -5.61 4.61 -21.30
C THR A 163 -6.74 3.72 -20.78
N PRO A 164 -7.63 4.21 -19.90
CA PRO A 164 -8.76 3.44 -19.41
C PRO A 164 -9.68 3.00 -20.55
N GLY A 165 -9.90 1.69 -20.70
CA GLY A 165 -10.73 1.13 -21.79
C GLY A 165 -9.94 0.70 -23.03
N SER A 166 -8.62 0.91 -23.06
CA SER A 166 -7.75 0.22 -24.02
C SER A 166 -7.63 -1.24 -23.60
N THR A 167 -8.32 -2.14 -24.30
CA THR A 167 -8.04 -3.56 -24.18
C THR A 167 -6.68 -3.77 -24.82
N ALA A 168 -5.72 -4.36 -24.10
CA ALA A 168 -4.43 -4.75 -24.67
C ALA A 168 -4.65 -5.80 -25.77
N ALA A 169 -4.89 -5.33 -26.99
CA ALA A 169 -4.93 -6.09 -28.23
C ALA A 169 -4.73 -5.09 -29.38
N ASP A 170 -3.46 -4.78 -29.64
CA ASP A 170 -2.86 -4.73 -30.98
C ASP A 170 -1.33 -4.79 -30.85
#